data_AF-A0A8H4AV58-F1
#
_entry.id   AF-A0A8H4AV58-F1
#
_cell.length_a   1.000
_cell.length_b   1.000
_cell.length_c   1.000
_cell.angle_alpha   90.00
_cell.angle_beta   90.00
_cell.angle_gamma   90.00
#
_symmetry.space_group_name_H-M   'P 1'
#
loop_
_entity.id
_entity.type
_entity.pdbx_description
1 polymer ?
#
loop_
_entity_poly.entity_id
_entity_poly.type
_entity_poly.pdbx_seq_one_letter_code
_entity_poly.pdbx_strand_id
1 'polypeptide(L)'
;MSIIGVLACRCHTHVPDIELTITYRDHTAAVNSVGHYFRTVKCFSTCIDSTLHVWDLPPPKRDTYGPVDSLLNLTTYMGHMDTVWDFRLFPICTVT
;
A
#
# COMPACT_ATOMS: atom_id res chain seq x y z
N MET A 1 -10.96 4.96 11.07
CA MET A 1 -9.98 5.61 10.16
C MET A 1 -8.60 5.06 10.47
N SER A 2 -8.16 4.06 9.72
CA SER A 2 -6.76 3.61 9.79
C SER A 2 -5.98 4.17 8.61
N ILE A 3 -4.72 4.52 8.88
CA ILE A 3 -3.87 5.31 7.99
C ILE A 3 -2.65 4.45 7.68
N ILE A 4 -2.37 4.21 6.40
CA ILE A 4 -1.15 3.51 5.97
C ILE A 4 -0.22 4.54 5.35
N GLY A 5 0.90 4.79 6.01
CA GLY A 5 2.02 5.49 5.40
C GLY A 5 2.86 4.49 4.62
N VAL A 6 2.96 4.65 3.30
CA VAL A 6 3.95 3.89 2.52
C VAL A 6 5.19 4.75 2.37
N LEU A 7 6.29 4.21 2.89
CA LEU A 7 7.61 4.77 2.74
C LEU A 7 8.24 4.23 1.45
N ALA A 8 8.51 5.10 0.49
CA ALA A 8 9.27 4.75 -0.70
C ALA A 8 10.76 5.04 -0.45
N CYS A 9 11.53 4.04 -0.01
CA CYS A 9 12.99 4.17 0.13
C CYS A 9 13.64 4.26 -1.26
N ARG A 10 14.34 5.37 -1.54
CA ARG A 10 15.14 5.49 -2.76
C ARG A 10 16.48 4.78 -2.60
N CYS A 11 16.87 4.02 -3.61
CA CYS A 11 18.25 3.65 -3.85
C CYS A 11 18.95 4.87 -4.50
N HIS A 12 19.56 5.72 -3.68
CA HIS A 12 20.58 6.68 -4.11
C HIS A 12 21.73 6.56 -3.12
N THR A 13 22.97 6.68 -3.59
CA THR A 13 24.23 6.34 -2.91
C THR A 13 24.61 7.25 -1.72
N HIS A 14 23.64 7.83 -1.04
CA HIS A 14 23.78 8.66 0.15
C HIS A 14 22.61 8.32 1.06
N VAL A 15 22.83 8.11 2.36
CA VAL A 15 21.78 7.75 3.34
C VAL A 15 20.58 8.67 3.10
N PRO A 16 19.47 8.17 2.53
CA PRO A 16 18.41 9.06 2.09
C PRO A 16 17.66 9.53 3.33
N ASP A 17 17.41 10.83 3.43
CA ASP A 17 16.41 11.35 4.34
C ASP A 17 15.10 10.59 4.07
N ILE A 18 14.58 9.98 5.12
CA ILE A 18 13.40 9.13 5.08
C ILE A 18 12.18 10.05 5.09
N GLU A 19 11.71 10.42 3.91
CA GLU A 19 10.54 11.29 3.76
C GLU A 19 9.25 10.48 3.52
N LEU A 20 8.21 10.82 4.29
CA LEU A 20 6.86 10.32 4.04
C LEU A 20 6.38 10.86 2.69
N THR A 21 6.04 9.97 1.76
CA THR A 21 5.62 10.37 0.40
C THR A 21 4.11 10.28 0.21
N ILE A 22 3.45 9.35 0.90
CA ILE A 22 2.01 9.12 0.73
C ILE A 22 1.35 8.53 1.96
N THR A 23 0.08 8.90 2.13
CA THR A 23 -0.86 8.32 3.08
C THR A 23 -2.09 7.76 2.36
N TYR A 24 -2.32 6.45 2.45
CA TYR A 24 -3.54 5.80 1.94
C TYR A 24 -4.66 5.82 2.98
N ARG A 25 -5.88 6.06 2.52
CA ARG A 25 -7.09 6.11 3.36
C ARG A 25 -8.24 5.44 2.63
N ASP A 26 -8.75 4.36 3.19
CA ASP A 26 -10.03 3.73 2.80
C ASP A 26 -10.46 2.71 3.85
N HIS A 27 -9.49 2.12 4.58
CA HIS A 27 -9.76 1.19 5.67
C HIS A 27 -10.68 1.74 6.76
N THR A 28 -11.69 0.94 7.10
CA THR A 28 -12.69 1.30 8.11
C THR A 28 -12.20 1.01 9.52
N ALA A 29 -11.36 -0.02 9.67
CA ALA A 29 -10.80 -0.47 10.95
C ALA A 29 -9.27 -0.54 10.91
N ALA A 30 -8.64 -1.14 11.93
CA ALA A 30 -7.18 -1.19 12.06
C ALA A 30 -6.53 -2.08 10.99
N VAL A 31 -5.49 -1.55 10.36
CA VAL A 31 -4.63 -2.28 9.41
C VAL A 31 -3.72 -3.23 10.18
N ASN A 32 -3.66 -4.49 9.76
CA ASN A 32 -2.90 -5.52 10.45
C ASN A 32 -1.61 -5.92 9.73
N SER A 33 -1.63 -5.94 8.38
CA SER A 33 -0.45 -6.27 7.58
C SER A 33 -0.37 -5.40 6.32
N VAL A 34 0.84 -5.13 5.86
CA VAL A 34 1.15 -4.32 4.68
C VAL A 34 2.28 -4.98 3.89
N GLY A 35 2.18 -4.95 2.57
CA GLY A 35 3.15 -5.57 1.66
C GLY A 35 3.32 -4.72 0.41
N HIS A 36 4.51 -4.75 -0.18
CA HIS A 36 4.84 -3.98 -1.37
C HIS A 36 5.39 -4.90 -2.46
N TYR A 37 4.88 -4.76 -3.68
CA TYR A 37 5.38 -5.46 -4.85
C TYR A 37 6.17 -4.51 -5.75
N PHE A 38 7.49 -4.65 -5.71
CA PHE A 38 8.44 -3.76 -6.37
C PHE A 38 8.35 -3.74 -7.90
N ARG A 39 7.83 -4.79 -8.56
CA ARG A 39 7.80 -4.87 -10.03
C ARG A 39 6.67 -4.08 -10.66
N THR A 40 5.50 -4.06 -10.04
CA THR A 40 4.33 -3.36 -10.59
C THR A 40 3.98 -2.11 -9.80
N VAL A 41 4.83 -1.67 -8.87
CA VAL A 41 4.61 -0.42 -8.12
C VAL A 41 3.25 -0.46 -7.41
N LYS A 42 2.95 -1.60 -6.76
CA LYS A 42 1.69 -1.82 -6.04
C LYS A 42 1.92 -2.12 -4.57
N CYS A 43 1.10 -1.51 -3.72
CA CYS A 43 1.04 -1.81 -2.30
C CYS A 43 -0.22 -2.59 -1.97
N PHE A 44 -0.15 -3.39 -0.93
CA PHE A 44 -1.23 -4.24 -0.46
C PHE A 44 -1.36 -4.03 1.03
N SER A 45 -2.58 -4.10 1.53
CA SER A 45 -2.84 -3.95 2.96
C SER A 45 -4.08 -4.69 3.39
N THR A 46 -4.02 -5.29 4.56
CA THR A 46 -5.14 -6.03 5.15
C THR A 46 -5.62 -5.37 6.43
N CYS A 47 -6.89 -5.54 6.71
CA CYS A 47 -7.55 -4.91 7.84
C CYS A 47 -8.41 -5.90 8.63
N ILE A 48 -8.66 -5.56 9.89
CA ILE A 48 -9.55 -6.31 10.79
C ILE A 48 -11.02 -6.30 10.33
N ASP A 49 -11.38 -5.43 9.39
CA ASP A 49 -12.69 -5.46 8.72
C ASP A 49 -12.82 -6.57 7.66
N SER A 50 -11.87 -7.51 7.61
CA SER A 50 -11.84 -8.64 6.67
C SER A 50 -11.65 -8.23 5.21
N THR A 51 -11.15 -7.02 4.97
CA THR A 51 -10.84 -6.51 3.63
C THR A 51 -9.34 -6.52 3.33
N LEU A 52 -9.02 -6.65 2.05
CA LEU A 52 -7.68 -6.45 1.51
C LEU A 52 -7.74 -5.39 0.41
N HIS A 53 -7.01 -4.30 0.56
CA HIS A 53 -6.93 -3.23 -0.42
C HIS A 53 -5.64 -3.33 -1.24
N VAL A 54 -5.76 -3.09 -2.55
CA VAL A 54 -4.65 -2.93 -3.48
C VAL A 54 -4.51 -1.47 -3.83
N TRP A 55 -3.30 -0.96 -3.66
CA TRP A 55 -2.98 0.43 -3.91
C TRP A 55 -1.97 0.58 -5.03
N ASP A 56 -2.13 1.63 -5.82
CA ASP A 56 -1.10 2.09 -6.74
C ASP A 56 -0.12 3.01 -6.00
N LEU A 57 1.19 2.98 -6.31
CA LEU A 57 2.06 4.07 -5.84
C LEU A 57 1.96 5.28 -6.79
N PRO A 58 1.79 6.49 -6.23
CA PRO A 58 1.74 7.70 -7.03
C PRO A 58 3.09 7.99 -7.71
N PRO A 59 3.08 8.83 -8.75
CA PRO A 59 4.30 9.31 -9.37
C PRO A 59 5.24 9.98 -8.36
N PRO A 60 6.56 9.96 -8.58
CA PRO A 60 7.57 10.47 -7.64
C PRO A 60 7.56 12.00 -7.44
N LYS A 61 6.72 12.74 -8.19
CA LYS A 61 6.53 14.20 -8.07
C LYS A 61 5.12 14.50 -7.58
N ARG A 62 4.80 14.05 -6.37
CA ARG A 62 3.54 14.35 -5.69
C ARG A 62 3.83 15.24 -4.49
N ASP A 63 2.93 16.19 -4.24
CA ASP A 63 2.93 16.97 -3.01
C ASP A 63 2.56 16.04 -1.83
N THR A 64 3.48 15.89 -0.87
CA THR A 64 3.30 15.07 0.34
C THR A 64 2.05 15.46 1.12
N TYR A 65 1.69 16.75 1.11
CA TYR A 65 0.53 17.29 1.81
C TYR A 65 -0.64 17.59 0.87
N GLY A 66 -0.55 17.14 -0.39
CA GLY A 66 -1.62 17.25 -1.36
C GLY A 66 -2.88 16.44 -0.98
N PRO A 67 -4.02 16.74 -1.60
CA PRO A 67 -5.29 16.07 -1.31
C PRO A 67 -5.19 14.55 -1.46
N VAL A 68 -5.90 13.81 -0.61
CA VAL A 68 -5.99 12.36 -0.70
C VAL A 68 -6.65 11.97 -2.02
N ASP A 69 -6.00 11.09 -2.75
CA ASP A 69 -6.51 10.60 -4.03
C ASP A 69 -7.10 9.20 -3.84
N SER A 70 -8.43 9.11 -3.92
CA SER A 70 -9.15 7.84 -3.79
C SER A 70 -8.93 6.90 -4.98
N LEU A 71 -8.48 7.41 -6.13
CA LEU A 71 -8.17 6.58 -7.31
C LEU A 71 -6.97 5.65 -7.09
N LEU A 72 -6.18 5.93 -6.05
CA LEU A 72 -5.07 5.08 -5.67
C LEU A 72 -5.54 3.74 -5.09
N ASN A 73 -6.78 3.65 -4.59
CA ASN A 73 -7.40 2.36 -4.25
C ASN A 73 -7.84 1.67 -5.55
N LEU A 74 -7.02 0.75 -6.04
CA LEU A 74 -7.28 0.05 -7.29
C LEU A 74 -8.41 -0.97 -7.14
N THR A 75 -8.39 -1.72 -6.05
CA THR A 75 -9.34 -2.83 -5.83
C THR A 75 -9.37 -3.21 -4.36
N THR A 76 -10.57 -3.50 -3.87
CA THR A 76 -10.79 -4.13 -2.56
C THR A 76 -11.25 -5.56 -2.74
N TYR A 77 -10.51 -6.50 -2.16
CA TYR A 77 -10.93 -7.89 -2.04
C TYR A 77 -11.75 -8.06 -0.76
N MET A 78 -12.93 -8.64 -0.95
CA MET A 78 -13.88 -8.98 0.10
C MET A 78 -14.27 -10.44 -0.08
N GLY A 79 -14.41 -11.19 1.01
CA GLY A 79 -14.73 -12.62 0.95
C GLY A 79 -14.17 -13.43 2.11
N HIS A 80 -13.27 -12.84 2.90
CA HIS A 80 -12.91 -13.40 4.20
C HIS A 80 -14.09 -13.21 5.16
N MET A 81 -14.45 -14.28 5.89
CA MET A 81 -15.48 -14.21 6.93
C MET A 81 -14.95 -13.65 8.25
N ASP A 82 -13.63 -13.56 8.39
CA ASP A 82 -12.96 -13.12 9.60
C ASP A 82 -11.67 -12.36 9.23
N THR A 83 -11.10 -11.73 10.26
CA THR A 83 -9.92 -10.90 10.27
C THR A 83 -8.76 -11.51 9.48
N VAL A 84 -8.18 -10.70 8.60
CA VAL A 84 -6.99 -11.08 7.84
C VAL A 84 -5.74 -10.68 8.60
N TRP A 85 -5.12 -11.65 9.26
CA TRP A 85 -3.96 -11.42 10.12
C TRP A 85 -2.67 -11.15 9.33
N ASP A 86 -2.40 -11.92 8.28
CA ASP A 86 -1.21 -11.72 7.48
C ASP A 86 -1.44 -12.20 6.04
N PHE A 87 -0.64 -11.67 5.12
CA PHE A 87 -0.61 -12.12 3.74
C PHE A 87 0.82 -12.09 3.21
N ARG A 88 1.12 -12.94 2.24
CA ARG A 88 2.42 -12.93 1.56
C ARG A 88 2.25 -12.85 0.05
N LEU A 89 3.06 -11.98 -0.53
CA LEU A 89 3.18 -11.85 -1.97
C LEU A 89 4.14 -12.91 -2.48
N PHE A 90 3.64 -13.80 -3.33
CA PHE A 90 4.49 -14.75 -4.03
C PHE A 90 5.06 -14.09 -5.28
N PRO A 91 6.38 -14.17 -5.51
CA PRO A 91 7.00 -13.64 -6.71
C PRO A 91 6.65 -14.57 -7.89
N ILE A 92 5.55 -14.26 -8.58
CA ILE A 92 5.24 -14.88 -9.86
C ILE A 92 6.00 -14.12 -10.95
N CYS A 93 7.04 -14.76 -11.48
CA CYS A 93 7.69 -14.32 -12.71
C CYS A 93 6.78 -14.64 -13.89
N THR A 94 5.92 -13.71 -14.29
CA THR A 94 5.31 -13.75 -15.62
C THR A 94 6.36 -13.35 -16.64
N VAL A 95 7.03 -14.33 -17.23
CA VAL A 95 7.78 -14.17 -18.48
C VAL A 95 6.76 -13.97 -19.60
N THR A 96 6.70 -12.76 -20.13
CA THR A 96 5.99 -12.41 -21.37
C THR A 96 6.89 -11.53 -22.20
#